data_AF-A0A348NPH6-F1
#
_entry.id   AF-A0A348NPH6-F1
#
_cell.length_a   1.000
_cell.length_b   1.000
_cell.length_c   1.000
_cell.angle_alpha   90.00
_cell.angle_beta   90.00
_cell.angle_gamma   90.00
#
_symmetry.space_group_name_H-M   'P 1'
#
loop_
_entity.id
_entity.type
_entity.pdbx_description
1 polymer ?
#
loop_
_entity_poly.entity_id
_entity_poly.type
_entity_poly.pdbx_seq_one_letter_code
_entity_poly.pdbx_strand_id
1 'polypeptide(L)'
;MILATGKHTSKALDTKGFSLIEIVLVLGLMAFAAAVVITNFASLADRGDSQTSEEILQAAVREARFMSASERIITELRFDKENGSLSISSDTGVGGTFALNESFSKDGPAEILFYLVPPSEGLAPPIDASRTRLETSVVKFAPDRSSSPFVVDIDSGSGSPTRLVFDPFSSLIVTPK
;
A
#
# COMPACT_ATOMS: atom_id res chain seq x y z
N MET A 1 -81.31 41.35 -6.06
CA MET A 1 -81.02 39.91 -6.07
C MET A 1 -79.50 39.77 -6.13
N ILE A 2 -78.88 39.31 -5.04
CA ILE A 2 -77.42 39.14 -4.91
C ILE A 2 -77.10 37.74 -5.42
N LEU A 3 -76.20 37.61 -6.39
CA LEU A 3 -75.54 36.33 -6.66
C LEU A 3 -74.03 36.54 -6.69
N ALA A 4 -73.37 35.83 -5.79
CA ALA A 4 -71.94 35.85 -5.54
C ALA A 4 -71.19 35.11 -6.65
N THR A 5 -70.07 35.68 -7.10
CA THR A 5 -69.05 34.94 -7.84
C THR A 5 -67.79 34.95 -7.00
N GLY A 6 -67.49 33.80 -6.37
CA GLY A 6 -66.28 33.58 -5.59
C GLY A 6 -65.04 33.68 -6.48
N LYS A 7 -64.11 34.56 -6.13
CA LYS A 7 -62.81 34.69 -6.77
C LYS A 7 -61.91 33.61 -6.16
N HIS A 8 -61.76 32.47 -6.84
CA HIS A 8 -60.70 31.52 -6.51
C HIS A 8 -59.35 32.17 -6.85
N THR A 9 -58.68 32.72 -5.85
CA THR A 9 -57.26 33.08 -5.98
C THR A 9 -56.46 31.80 -5.94
N SER A 10 -55.96 31.38 -7.09
CA SER A 10 -54.89 30.40 -7.25
C SER A 10 -53.74 30.77 -6.33
N LYS A 11 -53.50 29.96 -5.29
CA LYS A 11 -52.26 30.02 -4.51
C LYS A 11 -51.10 29.66 -5.45
N ALA A 12 -50.33 30.66 -5.86
CA ALA A 12 -48.99 30.40 -6.40
C ALA A 12 -48.20 29.68 -5.30
N LEU A 13 -47.64 28.51 -5.61
CA LEU A 13 -46.70 27.85 -4.72
C LEU A 13 -45.48 28.74 -4.63
N ASP A 14 -45.28 29.32 -3.45
CA ASP A 14 -44.11 30.08 -3.04
C ASP A 14 -42.87 29.20 -3.20
N THR A 15 -42.19 29.31 -4.34
CA THR A 15 -40.96 28.57 -4.62
C THR A 15 -39.84 29.34 -3.92
N LYS A 16 -39.63 29.04 -2.64
CA LYS A 16 -38.57 29.68 -1.85
C LYS A 16 -37.21 29.22 -2.38
N GLY A 17 -36.50 30.13 -3.02
CA GLY A 17 -35.08 29.96 -3.38
C GLY A 17 -34.18 30.10 -2.16
N PHE A 18 -32.94 29.64 -2.29
CA PHE A 18 -31.92 29.79 -1.25
C PHE A 18 -31.64 31.27 -0.96
N SER A 19 -31.63 31.63 0.31
CA SER A 19 -31.27 32.99 0.74
C SER A 19 -29.77 33.23 0.54
N LEU A 20 -29.38 34.50 0.37
CA LEU A 20 -27.97 34.89 0.22
C LEU A 20 -27.13 34.43 1.42
N ILE A 21 -27.70 34.50 2.64
CA ILE A 21 -27.03 33.99 3.85
C ILE A 21 -26.82 32.47 3.81
N GLU A 22 -27.75 31.74 3.19
CA GLU A 22 -27.73 30.28 3.11
C GLU A 22 -26.64 29.81 2.13
N ILE A 23 -26.48 30.52 1.01
CA ILE A 23 -25.41 30.27 0.04
C ILE A 23 -24.05 30.52 0.70
N VAL A 24 -23.89 31.63 1.43
CA VAL A 24 -22.64 31.96 2.13
C VAL A 24 -22.32 30.91 3.20
N LEU A 25 -23.33 30.42 3.94
CA LEU A 25 -23.16 29.35 4.93
C LEU A 25 -22.70 28.04 4.29
N VAL A 26 -23.31 27.63 3.18
CA VAL A 26 -22.94 26.38 2.49
C VAL A 26 -21.51 26.46 1.93
N LEU A 27 -21.14 27.59 1.32
CA LEU A 27 -19.78 27.79 0.82
C LEU A 27 -18.74 27.78 1.95
N GLY A 28 -19.05 28.41 3.09
CA GLY A 28 -18.21 28.37 4.27
C GLY A 28 -18.04 26.95 4.82
N LEU A 29 -19.12 26.17 4.87
CA LEU A 29 -19.09 24.78 5.33
C LEU A 29 -18.28 23.88 4.39
N MET A 30 -18.43 24.06 3.07
CA MET A 30 -17.65 23.32 2.07
C MET A 30 -16.15 23.67 2.16
N ALA A 31 -15.81 24.94 2.31
CA ALA A 31 -14.42 25.37 2.48
C ALA A 31 -13.80 24.80 3.76
N PHE A 32 -14.56 24.79 4.86
CA PHE A 32 -14.13 24.19 6.13
C PHE A 32 -13.93 22.68 6.01
N ALA A 33 -14.89 21.96 5.41
CA ALA A 33 -14.77 20.52 5.18
C ALA A 33 -13.56 20.19 4.30
N ALA A 34 -13.34 20.95 3.22
CA ALA A 34 -12.18 20.79 2.35
C ALA A 34 -10.87 21.05 3.11
N ALA A 35 -10.79 22.10 3.92
CA ALA A 35 -9.61 22.39 4.73
C ALA A 35 -9.29 21.27 5.73
N VAL A 36 -10.31 20.73 6.42
CA VAL A 36 -10.15 19.59 7.33
C VAL A 36 -9.66 18.34 6.58
N VAL A 37 -10.22 18.06 5.40
CA VAL A 37 -9.79 16.91 4.59
C VAL A 37 -8.34 17.09 4.10
N ILE A 38 -7.99 18.26 3.56
CA ILE A 38 -6.65 18.55 3.03
C ILE A 38 -5.60 18.53 4.15
N THR A 39 -5.89 19.11 5.31
CA THR A 39 -4.96 19.13 6.45
C THR A 39 -4.74 17.74 7.07
N ASN A 40 -5.78 16.91 7.16
CA ASN A 40 -5.61 15.52 7.61
C ASN A 40 -4.80 14.70 6.60
N PHE A 41 -5.05 14.87 5.30
CA PHE A 41 -4.30 14.21 4.24
C PHE A 41 -2.83 14.65 4.21
N ALA A 42 -2.59 15.96 4.37
CA ALA A 42 -1.25 16.51 4.50
C ALA A 42 -0.54 16.00 5.76
N SER A 43 -1.22 15.90 6.92
CA SER A 43 -0.61 15.35 8.14
C SER A 43 -0.28 13.85 8.05
N LEU A 44 -0.99 13.11 7.20
CA LEU A 44 -0.68 11.70 6.91
C LEU A 44 0.55 11.60 5.99
N ALA A 45 0.69 12.53 5.04
CA ALA A 45 1.88 12.67 4.21
C ALA A 45 3.10 13.20 5.00
N ASP A 46 2.86 14.05 6.00
CA ASP A 46 3.88 14.72 6.83
C ASP A 46 4.30 13.89 8.06
N ARG A 47 3.67 12.74 8.30
CA ARG A 47 4.23 11.66 9.15
C ARG A 47 5.38 10.91 8.47
N GLY A 48 5.99 11.51 7.45
CA GLY A 48 7.23 11.09 6.81
C GLY A 48 8.48 11.44 7.61
N ASP A 49 8.49 11.22 8.93
CA ASP A 49 9.74 10.88 9.60
C ASP A 49 9.96 9.39 9.30
N SER A 50 10.66 9.21 8.18
CA SER A 50 10.39 8.23 7.14
C SER A 50 10.72 6.82 7.56
N GLN A 51 9.75 5.91 7.52
CA GLN A 51 10.08 4.49 7.52
C GLN A 51 11.03 4.22 6.34
N THR A 52 12.16 3.62 6.65
CA THR A 52 13.18 3.25 5.66
C THR A 52 12.62 2.21 4.70
N SER A 53 13.20 2.09 3.50
CA SER A 53 12.78 1.07 2.53
C SER A 53 12.88 -0.34 3.11
N GLU A 54 13.85 -0.58 3.99
CA GLU A 54 14.04 -1.79 4.77
C GLU A 54 12.86 -2.06 5.71
N GLU A 55 12.42 -1.06 6.47
CA GLU A 55 11.28 -1.18 7.39
C GLU A 55 9.96 -1.39 6.65
N ILE A 56 9.78 -0.69 5.51
CA ILE A 56 8.61 -0.85 4.65
C ILE A 56 8.58 -2.27 4.07
N LEU A 57 9.71 -2.78 3.58
CA LEU A 57 9.84 -4.15 3.11
C LEU A 57 9.53 -5.16 4.21
N GLN A 58 10.08 -4.97 5.41
CA GLN A 58 9.83 -5.86 6.54
C GLN A 58 8.35 -5.85 6.96
N ALA A 59 7.69 -4.68 6.91
CA ALA A 59 6.26 -4.56 7.14
C ALA A 59 5.44 -5.31 6.07
N ALA A 60 5.80 -5.19 4.80
CA ALA A 60 5.15 -5.91 3.70
C ALA A 60 5.31 -7.43 3.83
N VAL A 61 6.51 -7.92 4.18
CA VAL A 61 6.76 -9.35 4.44
C VAL A 61 5.93 -9.86 5.62
N ARG A 62 5.84 -9.08 6.71
CA ARG A 62 5.01 -9.42 7.87
C ARG A 62 3.53 -9.49 7.51
N GLU A 63 3.04 -8.53 6.72
CA GLU A 63 1.63 -8.51 6.29
C GLU A 63 1.31 -9.67 5.35
N ALA A 64 2.19 -9.95 4.39
CA ALA A 64 1.98 -11.07 3.46
C ALA A 64 1.87 -12.42 4.19
N ARG A 65 2.71 -12.65 5.21
CA ARG A 65 2.63 -13.83 6.09
C ARG A 65 1.38 -13.86 6.95
N PHE A 66 0.95 -12.69 7.45
CA PHE A 66 -0.27 -12.60 8.24
C PHE A 66 -1.49 -12.96 7.39
N MET A 67 -1.59 -12.35 6.20
CA MET A 67 -2.67 -12.60 5.23
C MET A 67 -2.70 -14.06 4.77
N SER A 68 -1.56 -14.67 4.42
CA SER A 68 -1.54 -16.08 3.97
C SER A 68 -2.11 -17.01 5.03
N ALA A 69 -1.79 -16.75 6.30
CA ALA A 69 -2.26 -17.55 7.42
C ALA A 69 -3.71 -17.26 7.84
N SER A 70 -4.14 -16.00 7.82
CA SER A 70 -5.51 -15.63 8.20
C SER A 70 -6.53 -16.13 7.18
N GLU A 71 -6.22 -16.01 5.90
CA GLU A 71 -7.09 -16.41 4.79
C GLU A 71 -6.90 -17.87 4.37
N ARG A 72 -5.83 -18.53 4.86
CA ARG A 72 -5.45 -19.90 4.52
C ARG A 72 -5.20 -20.13 3.02
N ILE A 73 -4.63 -19.12 2.37
CA ILE A 73 -4.28 -19.12 0.94
C ILE A 73 -2.80 -18.76 0.76
N ILE A 74 -2.29 -18.96 -0.45
CA ILE A 74 -0.95 -18.48 -0.82
C ILE A 74 -1.05 -16.99 -1.14
N THR A 75 -0.18 -16.19 -0.54
CA THR A 75 -0.02 -14.78 -0.92
C THR A 75 1.31 -14.57 -1.64
N GLU A 76 1.33 -13.58 -2.52
CA GLU A 76 2.46 -13.20 -3.36
C GLU A 76 2.85 -11.77 -3.03
N LEU A 77 4.14 -11.53 -2.76
CA LEU A 77 4.74 -10.21 -2.61
C LEU A 77 5.55 -9.88 -3.86
N ARG A 78 5.35 -8.69 -4.42
CA ARG A 78 6.03 -8.20 -5.62
C ARG A 78 6.48 -6.75 -5.42
N PHE A 79 7.55 -6.37 -6.11
CA PHE A 79 7.90 -4.97 -6.30
C PHE A 79 7.26 -4.48 -7.59
N ASP A 80 6.44 -3.44 -7.47
CA ASP A 80 5.80 -2.75 -8.58
C ASP A 80 6.56 -1.45 -8.84
N LYS A 81 7.47 -1.51 -9.84
CA LYS A 81 8.28 -0.38 -10.26
C LYS A 81 7.45 0.75 -10.85
N GLU A 82 6.35 0.44 -11.54
CA GLU A 82 5.49 1.46 -12.17
C GLU A 82 4.87 2.36 -11.10
N ASN A 83 4.41 1.76 -10.00
CA ASN A 83 3.79 2.49 -8.89
C ASN A 83 4.76 2.82 -7.74
N GLY A 84 6.03 2.39 -7.83
CA GLY A 84 7.03 2.58 -6.77
C GLY A 84 6.60 1.99 -5.43
N SER A 85 6.08 0.77 -5.43
CA SER A 85 5.49 0.16 -4.24
C SER A 85 5.73 -1.34 -4.14
N LEU A 86 5.57 -1.89 -2.95
CA LEU A 86 5.46 -3.34 -2.73
C LEU A 86 3.99 -3.72 -2.69
N SER A 87 3.58 -4.69 -3.51
CA SER A 87 2.20 -5.15 -3.60
C SER A 87 2.06 -6.60 -3.12
N ILE A 88 0.99 -6.84 -2.38
CA ILE A 88 0.57 -8.17 -1.93
C ILE A 88 -0.67 -8.56 -2.70
N SER A 89 -0.67 -9.75 -3.29
CA SER A 89 -1.81 -10.31 -4.01
C SER A 89 -2.02 -11.77 -3.65
N SER A 90 -3.24 -12.25 -3.86
CA SER A 90 -3.61 -13.66 -3.76
C SER A 90 -4.49 -14.05 -4.94
N ASP A 91 -4.90 -15.31 -5.00
CA ASP A 91 -5.93 -15.79 -5.92
C ASP A 91 -7.32 -15.18 -5.64
N THR A 92 -7.58 -14.74 -4.41
CA THR A 92 -8.83 -14.12 -3.97
C THR A 92 -8.90 -12.62 -4.23
N GLY A 93 -7.77 -11.95 -4.50
CA GLY A 93 -7.76 -10.53 -4.84
C GLY A 93 -6.45 -9.80 -4.53
N VAL A 94 -6.52 -8.47 -4.54
CA VAL A 94 -5.42 -7.61 -4.10
C VAL A 94 -5.48 -7.46 -2.58
N GLY A 95 -4.34 -7.69 -1.92
CA GLY A 95 -4.18 -7.51 -0.48
C GLY A 95 -3.76 -6.08 -0.13
N GLY A 96 -2.56 -5.94 0.42
CA GLY A 96 -1.95 -4.66 0.78
C GLY A 96 -1.03 -4.07 -0.29
N THR A 97 -0.85 -2.75 -0.25
CA THR A 97 0.19 -2.04 -1.02
C THR A 97 0.97 -1.12 -0.08
N PHE A 98 2.29 -1.13 -0.21
CA PHE A 98 3.21 -0.37 0.62
C PHE A 98 4.01 0.57 -0.28
N ALA A 99 3.66 1.85 -0.23
CA ALA A 99 4.36 2.88 -1.00
C ALA A 99 5.80 3.03 -0.50
N LEU A 100 6.76 3.06 -1.43
CA LEU A 100 8.14 3.42 -1.16
C LEU A 100 8.34 4.91 -1.46
N ASN A 101 9.55 5.41 -1.20
CA ASN A 101 9.88 6.80 -1.55
C ASN A 101 9.98 6.99 -3.09
N GLU A 102 10.00 8.25 -3.53
CA GLU A 102 9.96 8.61 -4.95
C GLU A 102 11.12 8.04 -5.80
N SER A 103 12.25 7.69 -5.19
CA SER A 103 13.37 7.08 -5.93
C SER A 103 13.03 5.70 -6.49
N PHE A 104 12.04 5.01 -5.91
CA PHE A 104 11.55 3.70 -6.37
C PHE A 104 10.46 3.82 -7.43
N SER A 105 9.99 5.02 -7.76
CA SER A 105 9.02 5.24 -8.85
C SER A 105 9.58 4.79 -10.20
N LYS A 106 8.71 4.72 -11.22
CA LYS A 106 9.03 4.26 -12.57
C LYS A 106 10.32 4.84 -13.14
N ASP A 107 10.48 6.15 -13.03
CA ASP A 107 11.61 6.90 -13.60
C ASP A 107 12.75 7.09 -12.58
N GLY A 108 12.56 6.64 -11.35
CA GLY A 108 13.56 6.74 -10.29
C GLY A 108 14.68 5.69 -10.41
N PRO A 109 15.87 5.94 -9.85
CA PRO A 109 17.03 5.07 -10.01
C PRO A 109 17.02 3.86 -9.06
N ALA A 110 16.13 3.80 -8.07
CA ALA A 110 16.12 2.77 -7.04
C ALA A 110 15.34 1.52 -7.47
N GLU A 111 15.74 0.35 -6.96
CA GLU A 111 15.17 -0.94 -7.32
C GLU A 111 15.17 -1.92 -6.14
N ILE A 112 14.18 -2.81 -6.12
CA ILE A 112 14.12 -3.95 -5.20
C ILE A 112 14.13 -5.23 -6.01
N LEU A 113 15.13 -6.08 -5.78
CA LEU A 113 15.28 -7.37 -6.45
C LEU A 113 15.14 -8.51 -5.45
N PHE A 114 14.30 -9.50 -5.79
CA PHE A 114 14.13 -10.70 -4.97
C PHE A 114 14.93 -11.87 -5.57
N TYR A 115 15.51 -12.68 -4.69
CA TYR A 115 16.24 -13.88 -5.07
C TYR A 115 15.79 -15.06 -4.21
N LEU A 116 15.59 -16.22 -4.81
CA LEU A 116 15.34 -17.47 -4.08
C LEU A 116 16.65 -18.10 -3.62
N VAL A 117 16.64 -18.73 -2.45
CA VAL A 117 17.74 -19.60 -2.01
C VAL A 117 17.35 -21.04 -2.36
N PRO A 118 18.00 -21.66 -3.38
CA PRO A 118 17.66 -23.01 -3.78
C PRO A 118 18.05 -24.03 -2.70
N PRO A 119 17.38 -25.19 -2.65
CA PRO A 119 17.79 -26.28 -1.79
C PRO A 119 19.18 -26.78 -2.17
N SER A 120 19.88 -27.38 -1.21
CA SER A 120 21.16 -28.05 -1.49
C SER A 120 20.94 -29.31 -2.33
N GLU A 121 21.85 -29.58 -3.26
CA GLU A 121 21.77 -30.75 -4.13
C GLU A 121 22.46 -31.96 -3.50
N GLY A 122 21.70 -33.00 -3.19
CA GLY A 122 22.23 -34.25 -2.66
C GLY A 122 22.97 -34.07 -1.33
N LEU A 123 24.27 -34.35 -1.33
CA LEU A 123 25.17 -34.18 -0.16
C LEU A 123 26.06 -32.93 -0.27
N ALA A 124 25.78 -32.03 -1.21
CA ALA A 124 26.51 -30.78 -1.33
C ALA A 124 26.34 -29.94 -0.05
N PRO A 125 27.36 -29.16 0.33
CA PRO A 125 27.24 -28.25 1.46
C PRO A 125 26.10 -27.24 1.23
N PRO A 126 25.48 -26.73 2.31
CA PRO A 126 24.47 -25.70 2.21
C PRO A 126 24.93 -24.50 1.40
N ILE A 127 24.06 -23.99 0.54
CA ILE A 127 24.32 -22.78 -0.24
C ILE A 127 24.28 -21.59 0.72
N ASP A 128 25.29 -20.74 0.64
CA ASP A 128 25.30 -19.46 1.34
C ASP A 128 24.19 -18.57 0.76
N ALA A 129 23.13 -18.36 1.54
CA ALA A 129 21.99 -17.55 1.17
C ALA A 129 22.41 -16.14 0.71
N SER A 130 23.41 -15.52 1.36
CA SER A 130 23.88 -14.18 1.01
C SER A 130 24.48 -14.10 -0.40
N ARG A 131 24.82 -15.23 -1.00
CA ARG A 131 25.45 -15.33 -2.32
C ARG A 131 24.51 -15.83 -3.40
N THR A 132 23.24 -16.08 -3.09
CA THR A 132 22.28 -16.49 -4.12
C THR A 132 22.12 -15.42 -5.20
N ARG A 133 21.86 -15.88 -6.43
CA ARG A 133 21.62 -15.07 -7.63
C ARG A 133 20.42 -15.56 -8.43
N LEU A 134 19.62 -16.47 -7.86
CA LEU A 134 18.41 -16.99 -8.52
C LEU A 134 17.28 -15.97 -8.38
N GLU A 135 17.22 -15.02 -9.31
CA GLU A 135 16.24 -13.92 -9.29
C GLU A 135 14.80 -14.43 -9.46
N THR A 136 13.87 -13.75 -8.80
CA THR A 136 12.42 -13.97 -8.94
C THR A 136 11.69 -12.62 -8.92
N SER A 137 10.59 -12.52 -9.66
CA SER A 137 9.70 -11.35 -9.60
C SER A 137 8.69 -11.43 -8.45
N VAL A 138 8.65 -12.56 -7.73
CA VAL A 138 7.66 -12.84 -6.70
C VAL A 138 8.22 -13.68 -5.56
N VAL A 139 7.85 -13.30 -4.34
CA VAL A 139 8.02 -14.12 -3.14
C VAL A 139 6.67 -14.65 -2.70
N LYS A 140 6.59 -15.96 -2.42
CA LYS A 140 5.35 -16.64 -2.03
C LYS A 140 5.36 -16.97 -0.55
N PHE A 141 4.24 -16.73 0.10
CA PHE A 141 4.01 -17.07 1.51
C PHE A 141 2.87 -18.08 1.60
N ALA A 142 3.12 -19.16 2.35
CA ALA A 142 2.18 -20.25 2.51
C ALA A 142 1.26 -20.03 3.74
N PRO A 143 0.12 -20.74 3.80
CA PRO A 143 -0.82 -20.67 4.94
C PRO A 143 -0.24 -21.02 6.31
N ASP A 144 0.84 -21.79 6.34
CA ASP A 144 1.56 -22.15 7.57
C ASP A 144 2.54 -21.07 8.06
N ARG A 145 2.46 -19.87 7.47
CA ARG A 145 3.36 -18.72 7.69
C ARG A 145 4.78 -18.93 7.19
N SER A 146 5.08 -20.00 6.46
CA SER A 146 6.38 -20.18 5.82
C SER A 146 6.46 -19.41 4.49
N SER A 147 7.68 -19.25 3.98
CA SER A 147 7.94 -18.78 2.62
C SER A 147 9.00 -19.66 1.98
N SER A 148 9.09 -19.65 0.65
CA SER A 148 10.33 -20.10 0.00
C SER A 148 11.49 -19.27 0.55
N PRO A 149 12.63 -19.88 0.94
CA PRO A 149 13.81 -19.13 1.37
C PRO A 149 14.20 -18.08 0.33
N PHE A 150 14.40 -16.84 0.77
CA PHE A 150 14.63 -15.73 -0.15
C PHE A 150 15.52 -14.64 0.45
N VAL A 151 16.08 -13.84 -0.45
CA VAL A 151 16.97 -12.71 -0.19
C VAL A 151 16.48 -11.53 -1.01
N VAL A 152 16.65 -10.32 -0.48
CA VAL A 152 16.25 -9.09 -1.14
C VAL A 152 17.45 -8.16 -1.25
N ASP A 153 17.72 -7.65 -2.45
CA ASP A 153 18.62 -6.52 -2.64
C ASP A 153 17.78 -5.25 -2.76
N ILE A 154 18.10 -4.24 -1.96
CA ILE A 154 17.54 -2.89 -2.04
C ILE A 154 18.63 -1.98 -2.60
N ASP A 155 18.48 -1.56 -3.85
CA ASP A 155 19.31 -0.53 -4.46
C ASP A 155 18.59 0.81 -4.33
N SER A 156 19.20 1.77 -3.62
CA SER A 156 18.64 3.13 -3.50
C SER A 156 18.90 4.01 -4.72
N GLY A 157 19.56 3.48 -5.76
CA GLY A 157 20.04 4.24 -6.91
C GLY A 157 21.32 5.02 -6.62
N SER A 158 21.89 4.87 -5.42
CA SER A 158 23.17 5.45 -5.02
C SER A 158 23.97 4.46 -4.17
N GLY A 159 25.22 4.20 -4.56
CA GLY A 159 26.11 3.31 -3.83
C GLY A 159 25.92 1.82 -4.14
N SER A 160 26.16 0.97 -3.16
CA SER A 160 26.01 -0.49 -3.28
C SER A 160 24.66 -0.93 -2.72
N PRO A 161 23.96 -1.87 -3.37
CA PRO A 161 22.70 -2.41 -2.85
C PRO A 161 22.85 -3.02 -1.46
N THR A 162 21.88 -2.77 -0.60
CA THR A 162 21.76 -3.41 0.72
C THR A 162 21.13 -4.79 0.51
N ARG A 163 21.86 -5.85 0.87
CA ARG A 163 21.35 -7.23 0.79
C ARG A 163 20.78 -7.69 2.13
N LEU A 164 19.52 -8.12 2.14
CA LEU A 164 18.79 -8.61 3.31
C LEU A 164 18.41 -10.08 3.13
N VAL A 165 18.85 -10.94 4.05
CA VAL A 165 18.49 -12.37 4.06
C VAL A 165 17.33 -12.57 5.02
N PHE A 166 16.18 -13.07 4.55
CA PHE A 166 15.02 -13.31 5.40
C PHE A 166 14.98 -14.76 5.89
N ASP A 167 14.61 -14.94 7.16
CA ASP A 167 14.29 -16.26 7.69
C ASP A 167 12.97 -16.77 7.06
N PRO A 168 12.94 -17.98 6.46
CA PRO A 168 11.74 -18.49 5.79
C PRO A 168 10.55 -18.72 6.73
N PHE A 169 10.75 -18.78 8.04
CA PHE A 169 9.70 -19.06 9.03
C PHE A 169 9.28 -17.84 9.85
N SER A 170 9.89 -16.69 9.63
CA SER A 170 9.57 -15.45 10.35
C SER A 170 9.74 -14.21 9.46
N SER A 171 9.44 -13.03 10.01
CA SER A 171 9.70 -11.75 9.35
C SER A 171 11.05 -11.15 9.75
N LEU A 172 11.95 -11.97 10.32
CA LEU A 172 13.24 -11.53 10.80
C LEU A 172 14.29 -11.60 9.69
N ILE A 173 15.19 -10.62 9.71
CA ILE A 173 16.37 -10.59 8.87
C ILE A 173 17.47 -11.35 9.60
N VAL A 174 18.09 -12.32 8.92
CA VAL A 174 19.22 -13.09 9.42
C VAL A 174 20.48 -12.27 9.24
N THR A 175 21.07 -11.81 10.35
CA THR A 175 22.39 -11.19 10.32
C THR A 175 23.45 -12.29 10.30
N PRO A 176 24.36 -12.32 9.29
CA PRO A 176 25.49 -13.23 9.33
C PRO A 176 26.37 -12.91 10.55
N LYS A 177 26.77 -13.95 11.28
CA LYS A 177 27.75 -13.87 12.39
C LYS A 177 29.17 -13.96 11.86
#